data_AF-A0A960GUR0-F1
#
_entry.id   AF-A0A960GUR0-F1
#
_cell.length_a   1.000
_cell.length_b   1.000
_cell.length_c   1.000
_cell.angle_alpha   90.00
_cell.angle_beta   90.00
_cell.angle_gamma   90.00
#
_symmetry.space_group_name_H-M   'P 1'
#
loop_
_entity.id
_entity.type
_entity.pdbx_description
1 polymer ?
#
loop_
_entity_poly.entity_id
_entity_poly.type
_entity_poly.pdbx_seq_one_letter_code
_entity_poly.pdbx_strand_id
1 'polypeptide(L)'
;MRIGVLTGGGDCPGLNAVIRAVVRTCDARYGSSVVGFLDGWRGLLEDRRIQLHNDDRNDRLLAKGGTMLGTARTNPEKLRAGLDDIKQTLEDNGIDV
;
A
#
# COMPACT_ATOMS: atom_id res chain seq x y z
N MET A 1 1.71 11.87 -10.30
CA MET A 1 1.67 11.74 -8.83
C MET A 1 2.11 10.33 -8.46
N ARG A 2 2.53 10.14 -7.21
CA ARG A 2 2.92 8.86 -6.66
C ARG A 2 2.14 8.61 -5.37
N ILE A 3 1.39 7.51 -5.37
CA ILE A 3 0.37 7.22 -4.37
C ILE A 3 0.83 6.05 -3.50
N GLY A 4 0.71 6.19 -2.18
CA GLY A 4 0.95 5.15 -1.19
C GLY A 4 -0.32 4.35 -0.90
N VAL A 5 -0.23 3.03 -0.84
CA VAL A 5 -1.33 2.14 -0.47
C VAL A 5 -0.87 1.18 0.61
N LEU A 6 -1.69 1.02 1.65
CA LEU A 6 -1.51 -0.01 2.67
C LEU A 6 -2.87 -0.60 3.06
N THR A 7 -2.86 -1.84 3.54
CA THR A 7 -4.05 -2.48 4.12
C THR A 7 -3.83 -2.70 5.61
N GLY A 8 -4.60 -1.98 6.43
CA GLY A 8 -4.56 -2.10 7.89
C GLY A 8 -5.80 -2.79 8.45
N GLY A 9 -5.66 -3.49 9.58
CA GLY A 9 -6.77 -4.14 10.28
C GLY A 9 -6.92 -5.63 9.96
N GLY A 10 -8.12 -6.17 10.10
CA GLY A 10 -8.40 -7.57 9.72
C GLY A 10 -8.46 -7.73 8.20
N ASP A 11 -7.98 -8.86 7.69
CA ASP A 11 -8.09 -9.17 6.27
C ASP A 11 -9.54 -9.50 5.89
N CYS A 12 -9.98 -9.09 4.70
CA CYS A 12 -11.32 -9.38 4.19
C CYS A 12 -11.30 -9.69 2.68
N PRO A 13 -12.25 -10.52 2.19
CA PRO A 13 -12.38 -10.76 0.76
C PRO A 13 -12.62 -9.45 -0.01
N GLY A 14 -11.80 -9.20 -1.03
CA GLY A 14 -11.95 -8.05 -1.93
C GLY A 14 -10.87 -6.97 -1.81
N LEU A 15 -10.02 -6.98 -0.78
CA LEU A 15 -8.93 -6.01 -0.66
C LEU A 15 -7.96 -6.06 -1.86
N ASN A 16 -7.64 -7.25 -2.35
CA ASN A 16 -6.90 -7.43 -3.59
C ASN A 16 -7.58 -6.80 -4.82
N ALA A 17 -8.92 -6.85 -4.90
CA ALA A 17 -9.65 -6.22 -5.99
C ALA A 17 -9.59 -4.68 -5.89
N VAL A 18 -9.60 -4.13 -4.68
CA VAL A 18 -9.41 -2.68 -4.43
C VAL A 18 -8.00 -2.25 -4.82
N ILE A 19 -6.96 -2.96 -4.36
CA ILE A 19 -5.56 -2.68 -4.73
C ILE A 19 -5.42 -2.69 -6.26
N ARG A 20 -5.96 -3.72 -6.91
CA ARG A 20 -5.98 -3.82 -8.37
C ARG A 20 -6.65 -2.60 -9.01
N ALA A 21 -7.81 -2.20 -8.53
CA ALA A 21 -8.56 -1.08 -9.08
C ALA A 21 -7.79 0.24 -8.96
N VAL A 22 -7.15 0.49 -7.82
CA VAL A 22 -6.29 1.67 -7.60
C VAL A 22 -5.14 1.69 -8.61
N VAL A 23 -4.38 0.60 -8.72
CA VAL A 23 -3.22 0.49 -9.63
C VAL A 23 -3.63 0.72 -11.08
N ARG A 24 -4.68 0.04 -11.55
CA ARG A 24 -5.17 0.21 -12.94
C ARG A 24 -5.64 1.62 -13.22
N THR A 25 -6.31 2.25 -12.26
CA THR A 25 -6.86 3.59 -12.44
C THR A 25 -5.76 4.63 -12.45
N CYS A 26 -4.81 4.54 -11.52
CA CYS A 26 -3.66 5.45 -11.46
C CYS A 26 -2.85 5.42 -12.75
N ASP A 27 -2.52 4.23 -13.23
CA ASP A 27 -1.72 4.05 -14.45
C ASP A 27 -2.51 4.46 -15.70
N ALA A 28 -3.66 3.82 -15.96
CA ALA A 28 -4.35 3.95 -17.23
C ALA A 28 -5.11 5.29 -17.42
N ARG A 29 -5.50 5.97 -16.33
CA ARG A 29 -6.26 7.24 -16.42
C ARG A 29 -5.44 8.46 -16.05
N TYR A 30 -4.48 8.33 -15.14
CA TYR A 30 -3.80 9.48 -14.54
C TYR A 30 -2.28 9.47 -14.72
N GLY A 31 -1.70 8.45 -15.39
CA GLY A 31 -0.25 8.31 -15.55
C GLY A 31 0.51 8.36 -14.21
N SER A 32 -0.13 7.93 -13.12
CA SER A 32 0.39 8.00 -11.77
C SER A 32 0.90 6.64 -11.31
N SER A 33 1.92 6.65 -10.44
CA SER A 33 2.56 5.43 -9.94
C SER A 33 2.06 5.08 -8.54
N VAL A 34 2.07 3.79 -8.20
CA VAL A 34 1.54 3.30 -6.92
C VAL A 34 2.60 2.49 -6.16
N VAL A 35 2.82 2.84 -4.90
CA VAL A 35 3.68 2.12 -3.96
C VAL A 35 2.81 1.43 -2.92
N GLY A 36 2.99 0.12 -2.75
CA GLY A 36 2.31 -0.65 -1.72
C GLY A 36 3.21 -0.87 -0.50
N PHE A 37 2.76 -0.49 0.70
CA PHE A 37 3.44 -0.79 1.96
C PHE A 37 2.94 -2.11 2.55
N LEU A 38 3.88 -2.97 2.93
CA LEU A 38 3.61 -4.31 3.42
C LEU A 38 3.16 -4.29 4.90
N ASP A 39 2.33 -5.24 5.30
CA ASP A 39 1.92 -5.41 6.70
C ASP A 39 1.26 -4.16 7.33
N GLY A 40 0.61 -3.34 6.52
CA GLY A 40 -0.10 -2.14 6.96
C GLY A 40 0.83 -1.07 7.52
N TRP A 41 0.44 -0.49 8.67
CA TRP A 41 1.20 0.59 9.31
C TRP A 41 2.63 0.21 9.69
N ARG A 42 2.89 -1.07 9.96
CA ARG A 42 4.23 -1.55 10.27
C ARG A 42 5.18 -1.34 9.10
N GLY A 43 4.78 -1.70 7.87
CA GLY A 43 5.67 -1.50 6.73
C GLY A 43 5.81 -0.05 6.32
N LEU A 44 4.83 0.80 6.61
CA LEU A 44 5.03 2.24 6.45
C LEU A 44 6.07 2.79 7.43
N LEU A 45 6.06 2.32 8.69
CA LEU A 45 7.05 2.71 9.70
C LEU A 45 8.46 2.16 9.40
N GLU A 46 8.54 0.94 8.86
CA GLU A 46 9.79 0.22 8.60
C GLU A 46 10.28 0.37 7.13
N ASP A 47 9.66 1.24 6.34
CA ASP A 47 9.90 1.44 4.90
C ASP A 47 9.87 0.13 4.07
N ARG A 48 9.02 -0.83 4.48
CA ARG A 48 8.80 -2.10 3.79
C ARG A 48 7.74 -1.94 2.70
N ARG A 49 8.21 -1.83 1.46
CA ARG A 49 7.34 -1.49 0.31
C ARG A 49 7.65 -2.30 -0.93
N ILE A 50 6.70 -2.27 -1.87
CA ILE A 50 6.85 -2.78 -3.23
C ILE A 50 6.27 -1.77 -4.22
N GLN A 51 6.88 -1.67 -5.40
CA GLN A 51 6.25 -0.97 -6.52
C GLN A 51 5.10 -1.83 -7.06
N LEU A 52 3.93 -1.22 -7.24
CA LEU A 52 2.79 -1.87 -7.88
C LEU A 52 2.69 -1.39 -9.32
N HIS A 53 2.52 -2.34 -10.24
CA HIS A 53 2.47 -2.10 -11.67
C HIS A 53 1.14 -2.57 -12.24
N ASN A 54 0.67 -1.90 -13.29
CA ASN A 54 -0.50 -2.33 -14.04
C ASN A 54 -0.10 -3.44 -15.02
N ASP A 55 0.09 -4.65 -14.48
CA ASP A 55 0.58 -5.82 -15.21
C ASP A 55 -0.25 -7.09 -14.95
N ASP A 56 0.16 -8.21 -15.55
CA ASP A 56 -0.47 -9.53 -15.37
C ASP A 56 -0.53 -9.97 -13.90
N ARG A 57 0.44 -9.58 -13.06
CA ARG A 57 0.46 -9.91 -11.64
C ARG A 57 -0.68 -9.18 -10.93
N ASN A 58 -0.88 -7.90 -11.24
CA ASN A 58 -1.97 -7.10 -10.72
C ASN A 58 -3.35 -7.62 -11.20
N ASP A 59 -3.45 -8.09 -12.44
CA ASP A 59 -4.71 -8.63 -12.95
C ASP A 59 -5.16 -9.92 -12.24
N ARG A 60 -4.21 -10.78 -11.87
CA ARG A 60 -4.48 -12.00 -11.12
C ARG A 60 -4.98 -11.76 -9.69
N LEU A 61 -4.89 -10.53 -9.17
CA LEU A 61 -5.38 -10.20 -7.83
C LEU A 61 -6.89 -10.32 -7.70
N LEU A 62 -7.65 -10.12 -8.78
CA LEU A 62 -9.11 -10.18 -8.75
C LEU A 62 -9.63 -11.56 -8.28
N ALA A 63 -8.89 -12.62 -8.58
CA ALA A 63 -9.24 -13.99 -8.20
C ALA A 63 -8.68 -14.42 -6.83
N LYS A 64 -7.91 -13.56 -6.14
CA LYS A 64 -7.25 -13.89 -4.87
C LYS A 64 -7.99 -13.29 -3.69
N GLY A 65 -8.32 -14.15 -2.71
CA GLY A 65 -8.76 -13.71 -1.40
C GLY A 65 -7.70 -12.92 -0.65
N GLY A 66 -8.15 -12.16 0.34
CA GLY A 66 -7.30 -11.40 1.24
C GLY A 66 -6.63 -10.16 0.65
N THR A 67 -5.45 -9.82 1.17
CA THR A 67 -4.58 -8.72 0.69
C THR A 67 -3.16 -9.20 0.36
N MET A 68 -2.67 -8.85 -0.83
CA MET A 68 -1.30 -9.13 -1.27
C MET A 68 -0.24 -8.31 -0.52
N LEU A 69 -0.65 -7.22 0.14
CA LEU A 69 0.23 -6.39 0.95
C LEU A 69 0.34 -6.94 2.38
N GLY A 70 -0.53 -7.87 2.77
CA GLY A 70 -0.62 -8.32 4.16
C GLY A 70 -1.20 -7.25 5.08
N THR A 71 -1.35 -7.62 6.35
CA THR A 71 -1.78 -6.70 7.41
C THR A 71 -1.11 -7.11 8.72
N ALA A 72 -0.72 -6.13 9.53
CA ALA A 72 -0.23 -6.38 10.88
C ALA A 72 -0.84 -5.40 11.87
N ARG A 73 -1.12 -5.90 13.08
CA ARG A 73 -1.45 -5.05 14.21
C ARG A 73 -0.20 -4.26 14.60
N THR A 74 -0.33 -2.95 14.60
CA THR A 74 0.71 -2.02 15.05
C THR A 74 0.20 -1.33 16.30
N ASN A 75 1.02 -1.28 17.36
CA ASN A 75 0.65 -0.61 18.61
C ASN A 75 0.42 0.90 18.33
N PRO A 76 -0.74 1.48 18.67
CA PRO A 76 -1.01 2.90 18.49
C PRO A 76 0.04 3.83 19.12
N GLU A 77 0.64 3.45 20.26
CA GLU A 77 1.70 4.26 20.88
C GLU A 77 2.98 4.28 20.05
N LYS A 78 3.37 3.13 19.47
CA LYS A 78 4.48 3.07 18.53
C LYS A 78 4.22 3.89 17.28
N LEU A 79 2.98 3.85 16.77
CA LEU A 79 2.60 4.64 15.60
C LEU A 79 2.69 6.14 15.88
N ARG A 80 2.24 6.59 17.07
CA ARG A 80 2.35 7.99 17.48
C ARG A 80 3.79 8.43 17.68
N ALA A 81 4.63 7.56 18.26
CA ALA A 81 6.05 7.85 18.46
C ALA A 81 6.82 7.92 17.13
N GLY A 82 6.43 7.12 16.14
CA GLY A 82 7.08 7.04 14.82
C GLY A 82 6.48 7.95 13.75
N LEU A 83 5.77 9.02 14.11
CA LEU A 83 5.16 9.91 13.12
C LEU A 83 6.19 10.60 12.23
N ASP A 84 7.35 10.96 12.79
CA ASP A 84 8.41 11.60 12.01
C ASP A 84 9.10 10.60 11.07
N ASP A 85 9.27 9.34 11.50
CA ASP A 85 9.77 8.24 10.64
C ASP A 85 8.81 7.98 9.46
N ILE A 86 7.50 8.04 9.71
CA ILE A 86 6.48 7.89 8.67
C ILE A 86 6.56 9.04 7.66
N LYS A 87 6.67 10.28 8.13
CA LYS A 87 6.82 11.43 7.22
C LYS A 87 8.08 11.30 6.38
N GLN A 88 9.20 10.96 7.00
CA GLN A 88 10.46 10.73 6.30
C GLN A 88 10.32 9.63 5.25
N THR A 89 9.67 8.52 5.60
CA THR A 89 9.41 7.42 4.67
C THR A 89 8.54 7.87 3.48
N LEU A 90 7.52 8.69 3.71
CA LEU A 90 6.68 9.23 2.62
C LEU A 90 7.50 10.16 1.72
N GLU A 91 8.31 11.05 2.29
CA GLU A 91 9.17 11.99 1.57
C GLU A 91 10.25 11.27 0.75
N ASP A 92 10.98 10.32 1.35
CA ASP A 92 12.03 9.51 0.70
C ASP A 92 11.48 8.72 -0.49
N ASN A 93 10.20 8.36 -0.42
CA ASN A 93 9.51 7.65 -1.48
C ASN A 93 8.76 8.56 -2.45
N GLY A 94 8.80 9.88 -2.26
CA GLY A 94 8.10 10.86 -3.05
C GLY A 94 6.59 10.62 -3.10
N ILE A 95 5.98 10.17 -1.99
CA ILE A 95 4.55 9.91 -1.90
C ILE A 95 3.80 11.24 -1.77
N ASP A 96 2.91 11.51 -2.71
CA ASP A 96 2.07 12.70 -2.72
C ASP A 96 0.77 12.50 -1.91
N VAL A 97 0.24 11.26 -1.88
CA VAL A 97 -1.04 10.87 -1.27
C VAL A 97 -0.96 9.45 -0.71
#